data_AF-A0A1I8J719-F1
#
_entry.id   AF-A0A1I8J719-F1
#
_cell.length_a   1.000
_cell.length_b   1.000
_cell.length_c   1.000
_cell.angle_alpha   90.00
_cell.angle_beta   90.00
_cell.angle_gamma   90.00
#
_symmetry.space_group_name_H-M   'P 1'
#
loop_
_entity.id
_entity.type
_entity.pdbx_description
1 polymer ?
#
loop_
_entity_poly.entity_id
_entity_poly.type
_entity_poly.pdbx_seq_one_letter_code
_entity_poly.pdbx_strand_id
1 'polypeptide(L)'
;MTPSIKLFLISAFLLISCTHSVPVSKEEKKAESERLPDNVLPDVSYRQYLSEVISAMESDKEFANRLRSMNDSDEMANQLEFASHSVRNRLDEIKRQEVERLNELEKALEDKLALKANPGKASRAKFRFGLQSLDEATIKRAHLDHSNPHTFEIADLQKLINQVTQDIDQVDQAREAEYKRYEMGKEHSRRARLRRIKDKKAREAAEQQMRAERERHRRHERVHQPGSREQLKEAWEKGDRMDRDSFDPKAFFMLHDINGDGHMDVNEIEALFWKELDKVYSKENDTTVDRVERQHEMERMRRAVLMRLDKNKDRMVSWEEFNAWISSQEANKDEEWKTAEESDEDKPFNEEELRQFEEQYNREHPDEGIDNSQQTGP
;
A
#
# COMPACT_ATOMS: atom_id res chain seq x y z
N MET A 1 28.62 -47.71 -35.92
CA MET A 1 30.00 -47.29 -36.28
C MET A 1 30.02 -45.77 -36.29
N THR A 2 30.65 -45.15 -35.29
CA THR A 2 31.10 -43.74 -35.33
C THR A 2 32.43 -43.67 -36.10
N PRO A 3 32.86 -42.52 -36.67
CA PRO A 3 33.38 -41.34 -35.94
C PRO A 3 32.83 -40.00 -36.48
N SER A 4 32.51 -38.96 -35.69
CA SER A 4 33.31 -38.04 -34.83
C SER A 4 33.80 -36.75 -35.53
N ILE A 5 33.61 -35.60 -34.84
CA ILE A 5 34.44 -34.35 -34.77
C ILE A 5 33.83 -33.03 -35.31
N LYS A 6 33.21 -32.27 -34.39
CA LYS A 6 33.47 -30.88 -33.89
C LYS A 6 33.80 -29.70 -34.84
N LEU A 7 32.94 -28.66 -34.73
CA LEU A 7 33.21 -27.24 -34.33
C LEU A 7 33.84 -26.21 -35.32
N PHE A 8 33.10 -25.13 -35.66
CA PHE A 8 33.46 -23.66 -35.68
C PHE A 8 32.46 -22.88 -36.57
N LEU A 9 31.57 -22.04 -36.01
CA LEU A 9 31.65 -20.58 -35.80
C LEU A 9 31.47 -19.67 -37.06
N ILE A 10 30.31 -18.99 -37.07
CA ILE A 10 29.98 -17.60 -37.48
C ILE A 10 30.46 -17.10 -38.87
N SER A 11 29.50 -16.72 -39.71
CA SER A 11 29.60 -15.48 -40.51
C SER A 11 28.23 -15.07 -41.06
N ALA A 12 27.71 -13.96 -40.55
CA ALA A 12 26.58 -13.25 -41.11
C ALA A 12 26.87 -12.69 -42.52
N PHE A 13 25.86 -12.68 -43.39
CA PHE A 13 25.29 -11.55 -44.13
C PHE A 13 24.67 -12.04 -45.45
N LEU A 14 23.34 -12.03 -45.58
CA LEU A 14 22.69 -11.69 -46.85
C LEU A 14 21.30 -11.10 -46.59
N LEU A 15 21.10 -9.93 -47.18
CA LEU A 15 19.88 -9.14 -47.26
C LEU A 15 18.72 -9.95 -47.86
N ILE A 16 17.47 -9.65 -47.45
CA ILE A 16 16.33 -9.36 -48.33
C ILE A 16 15.14 -8.90 -47.48
N SER A 17 14.48 -7.89 -48.02
CA SER A 17 13.36 -7.10 -47.55
C SER A 17 12.02 -7.85 -47.46
N CYS A 18 11.09 -7.19 -46.76
CA CYS A 18 9.62 -7.27 -46.83
C CYS A 18 8.88 -8.15 -45.79
N THR A 19 7.84 -7.51 -45.23
CA THR A 19 6.78 -7.95 -44.30
C THR A 19 7.17 -8.13 -42.82
N HIS A 20 6.94 -7.08 -42.02
CA HIS A 20 6.83 -7.16 -40.56
C HIS A 20 5.52 -7.87 -40.18
N SER A 21 5.56 -9.19 -40.11
CA SER A 21 4.76 -9.97 -39.16
C SER A 21 5.64 -10.19 -37.94
N VAL A 22 5.41 -9.41 -36.89
CA VAL A 22 6.09 -9.58 -35.60
C VAL A 22 5.66 -10.93 -35.02
N PRO A 23 6.57 -11.89 -34.81
CA PRO A 23 6.26 -13.03 -33.97
C PRO A 23 6.13 -12.50 -32.55
N VAL A 24 5.00 -12.79 -31.89
CA VAL A 24 4.82 -12.57 -30.46
C VAL A 24 5.89 -13.40 -29.74
N SER A 25 7.04 -12.80 -29.50
CA SER A 25 7.90 -13.20 -28.40
C SER A 25 7.08 -12.95 -27.15
N LYS A 26 6.62 -14.03 -26.51
CA LYS A 26 6.40 -14.01 -25.08
C LYS A 26 7.73 -13.61 -24.48
N GLU A 27 7.91 -12.31 -24.25
CA GLU A 27 8.79 -11.88 -23.18
C GLU A 27 8.22 -12.55 -21.95
N GLU A 28 8.87 -13.64 -21.52
CA GLU A 28 8.81 -14.10 -20.15
C GLU A 28 9.30 -12.91 -19.32
N LYS A 29 8.36 -12.04 -18.93
CA LYS A 29 8.51 -11.24 -17.73
C LYS A 29 8.86 -12.26 -16.66
N LYS A 30 10.12 -12.25 -16.24
CA LYS A 30 10.51 -12.87 -14.97
C LYS A 30 9.50 -12.35 -13.96
N ALA A 31 8.67 -13.27 -13.45
CA ALA A 31 7.82 -13.01 -12.31
C ALA A 31 8.74 -12.47 -11.22
N GLU A 32 8.61 -11.18 -10.95
CA GLU A 32 9.07 -10.59 -9.70
C GLU A 32 8.19 -11.26 -8.65
N SER A 33 8.74 -12.27 -7.97
CA SER A 33 8.01 -13.06 -6.99
C SER A 33 7.40 -12.14 -5.94
N GLU A 34 6.09 -12.26 -5.73
CA GLU A 34 5.39 -12.15 -4.45
C GLU A 34 6.18 -11.41 -3.36
N ARG A 35 6.20 -10.07 -3.41
CA ARG A 35 6.68 -9.25 -2.31
C ARG A 35 5.57 -8.30 -1.91
N LEU A 36 5.18 -8.35 -0.63
CA LEU A 36 4.52 -7.25 0.04
C LEU A 36 5.30 -5.97 -0.30
N PRO A 37 4.65 -4.90 -0.81
CA PRO A 37 5.36 -3.71 -1.25
C PRO A 37 6.24 -3.14 -0.12
N ASP A 38 7.41 -2.59 -0.44
CA ASP A 38 8.34 -1.96 0.52
C ASP A 38 7.66 -0.87 1.38
N ASN A 39 6.53 -0.36 0.90
CA ASN A 39 5.69 0.69 1.42
C ASN A 39 4.58 0.20 2.38
N VAL A 40 4.35 -1.12 2.51
CA VAL A 40 3.25 -1.70 3.32
C VAL A 40 3.70 -2.18 4.70
N LEU A 41 4.95 -2.64 4.85
CA LEU A 41 5.52 -3.04 6.13
C LEU A 41 6.91 -2.39 6.28
N PRO A 42 7.19 -1.59 7.33
CA PRO A 42 8.43 -0.82 7.40
C PRO A 42 9.70 -1.65 7.74
N ASP A 43 9.60 -2.75 8.50
CA ASP A 43 10.78 -3.56 8.89
C ASP A 43 11.20 -4.55 7.78
N VAL A 44 12.40 -4.34 7.22
CA VAL A 44 13.00 -5.20 6.19
C VAL A 44 13.15 -6.65 6.68
N SER A 45 13.53 -6.85 7.94
CA SER A 45 13.80 -8.19 8.48
C SER A 45 12.50 -8.98 8.63
N TYR A 46 11.44 -8.30 9.10
CA TYR A 46 10.10 -8.87 9.18
C TYR A 46 9.54 -9.20 7.79
N ARG A 47 9.75 -8.34 6.78
CA ARG A 47 9.38 -8.65 5.39
C ARG A 47 10.12 -9.88 4.85
N GLN A 48 11.40 -10.04 5.18
CA GLN A 48 12.19 -11.22 4.81
C GLN A 48 11.64 -12.48 5.49
N TYR A 49 11.35 -12.41 6.80
CA TYR A 49 10.73 -13.50 7.53
C TYR A 49 9.40 -13.93 6.89
N LEU A 50 8.50 -12.99 6.61
CA LEU A 50 7.22 -13.28 5.94
C LEU A 50 7.42 -13.97 4.60
N SER A 51 8.36 -13.46 3.79
CA SER A 51 8.69 -14.06 2.49
C SER A 51 9.24 -15.49 2.62
N GLU A 52 10.06 -15.77 3.64
CA GLU A 52 10.56 -17.12 3.90
C GLU A 52 9.44 -18.08 4.36
N VAL A 53 8.53 -17.61 5.21
CA VAL A 53 7.35 -18.39 5.64
C VAL A 53 6.46 -18.73 4.44
N ILE A 54 6.14 -17.73 3.60
CA ILE A 54 5.35 -17.94 2.37
C ILE A 54 6.07 -18.93 1.44
N SER A 55 7.35 -18.72 1.16
CA SER A 55 8.13 -19.61 0.29
C SER A 55 8.19 -21.06 0.82
N ALA A 56 8.25 -21.25 2.14
CA ALA A 56 8.18 -22.56 2.76
C ALA A 56 6.80 -23.22 2.54
N MET A 57 5.72 -22.47 2.74
CA MET A 57 4.34 -22.97 2.52
C MET A 57 4.08 -23.29 1.05
N GLU A 58 4.61 -22.49 0.12
CA GLU A 58 4.43 -22.66 -1.33
C GLU A 58 5.30 -23.74 -1.97
N SER A 59 6.31 -24.23 -1.24
CA SER A 59 7.14 -25.35 -1.70
C SER A 59 6.35 -26.63 -1.96
N ASP A 60 5.19 -26.78 -1.31
CA ASP A 60 4.21 -27.84 -1.53
C ASP A 60 2.96 -27.25 -2.18
N LYS A 61 2.81 -27.47 -3.49
CA LYS A 61 1.70 -26.91 -4.28
C LYS A 61 0.32 -27.38 -3.82
N GLU A 62 0.19 -28.64 -3.39
CA GLU A 62 -1.10 -29.15 -2.95
C GLU A 62 -1.50 -28.49 -1.62
N PHE A 63 -0.53 -28.33 -0.72
CA PHE A 63 -0.73 -27.62 0.54
C PHE A 63 -1.05 -26.13 0.32
N ALA A 64 -0.28 -25.45 -0.53
CA ALA A 64 -0.49 -24.04 -0.85
C ALA A 64 -1.88 -23.79 -1.46
N ASN A 65 -2.33 -24.64 -2.38
CA ASN A 65 -3.67 -24.55 -2.96
C ASN A 65 -4.77 -24.75 -1.91
N ARG A 66 -4.56 -25.61 -0.90
CA ARG A 66 -5.50 -25.76 0.22
C ARG A 66 -5.58 -24.49 1.05
N LEU A 67 -4.44 -23.88 1.37
CA LEU A 67 -4.40 -22.61 2.09
C LEU A 67 -5.16 -21.52 1.33
N ARG A 68 -4.90 -21.39 0.03
CA ARG A 68 -5.54 -20.40 -0.86
C ARG A 68 -7.05 -20.62 -1.03
N SER A 69 -7.55 -21.83 -0.81
CA SER A 69 -9.00 -22.10 -0.89
C SER A 69 -9.78 -21.75 0.38
N MET A 70 -9.10 -21.34 1.45
CA MET A 70 -9.72 -20.99 2.72
C MET A 70 -9.89 -19.47 2.80
N ASN A 71 -11.11 -19.04 3.10
CA ASN A 71 -11.44 -17.62 3.24
C ASN A 71 -11.39 -17.17 4.71
N ASP A 72 -11.06 -18.03 5.66
CA ASP A 72 -11.01 -17.66 7.08
C ASP A 72 -9.63 -17.97 7.66
N SER A 73 -9.08 -17.01 8.42
CA SER A 73 -7.75 -17.12 9.02
C SER A 73 -7.61 -18.34 9.93
N ASP A 74 -8.68 -18.72 10.66
CA ASP A 74 -8.66 -19.88 11.56
C ASP A 74 -8.71 -21.17 10.74
N GLU A 75 -9.56 -21.23 9.70
CA GLU A 75 -9.62 -22.35 8.77
C GLU A 75 -8.32 -22.57 8.01
N MET A 76 -7.68 -21.48 7.57
CA MET A 76 -6.38 -21.46 6.92
C MET A 76 -5.29 -21.98 7.85
N ALA A 77 -5.24 -21.47 9.08
CA ALA A 77 -4.26 -21.91 10.07
C ALA A 77 -4.39 -23.42 10.36
N ASN A 78 -5.62 -23.94 10.45
CA ASN A 78 -5.89 -25.36 10.68
C ASN A 78 -5.38 -26.27 9.55
N GLN A 79 -5.21 -25.76 8.32
CA GLN A 79 -4.66 -26.58 7.23
C GLN A 79 -3.22 -27.02 7.50
N LEU A 80 -2.49 -26.32 8.37
CA LEU A 80 -1.10 -26.64 8.73
C LEU A 80 -0.93 -28.08 9.25
N GLU A 81 -1.98 -28.72 9.76
CA GLU A 81 -1.97 -30.14 10.14
C GLU A 81 -1.68 -31.07 8.93
N PHE A 82 -2.09 -30.67 7.73
CA PHE A 82 -1.89 -31.42 6.48
C PHE A 82 -0.58 -31.08 5.76
N ALA A 83 0.23 -30.18 6.32
CA ALA A 83 1.50 -29.81 5.72
C ALA A 83 2.47 -30.99 5.68
N SER A 84 3.21 -31.13 4.58
CA SER A 84 4.23 -32.18 4.47
C SER A 84 5.35 -31.98 5.49
N HIS A 85 6.05 -33.08 5.83
CA HIS A 85 7.16 -33.04 6.77
C HIS A 85 8.28 -32.06 6.35
N SER A 86 8.47 -31.85 5.05
CA SER A 86 9.45 -30.89 4.54
C SER A 86 9.05 -29.45 4.86
N VAL A 87 7.77 -29.11 4.65
CA VAL A 87 7.21 -27.79 4.96
C VAL A 87 7.27 -27.53 6.47
N ARG A 88 6.80 -28.48 7.29
CA ARG A 88 6.87 -28.38 8.76
C ARG A 88 8.28 -28.15 9.26
N ASN A 89 9.26 -28.96 8.84
CA ASN A 89 10.66 -28.78 9.21
C ASN A 89 11.20 -27.40 8.82
N ARG A 90 10.82 -26.90 7.64
CA ARG A 90 11.29 -25.60 7.16
C ARG A 90 10.69 -24.47 7.99
N LEU A 91 9.40 -24.53 8.30
CA LEU A 91 8.71 -23.56 9.15
C LEU A 91 9.27 -23.56 10.58
N ASP A 92 9.59 -24.74 11.13
CA ASP A 92 10.24 -24.85 12.45
C ASP A 92 11.61 -24.16 12.48
N GLU A 93 12.41 -24.33 11.43
CA GLU A 93 13.72 -23.66 11.31
C GLU A 93 13.57 -22.14 11.18
N ILE A 94 12.64 -21.69 10.32
CA ILE A 94 12.34 -20.26 10.14
C ILE A 94 11.88 -19.64 11.47
N LYS A 95 11.00 -20.32 12.21
CA LYS A 95 10.55 -19.86 13.53
C LYS A 95 11.71 -19.70 14.51
N ARG A 96 12.63 -20.67 14.57
CA ARG A 96 13.79 -20.59 15.48
C ARG A 96 14.67 -19.38 15.18
N GLN A 97 14.94 -19.15 13.90
CA GLN A 97 15.73 -18.00 13.46
C GLN A 97 15.05 -16.68 13.80
N GLU A 98 13.74 -16.59 13.62
CA GLU A 98 12.97 -15.40 13.96
C GLU A 98 12.89 -15.16 15.47
N VAL A 99 12.66 -16.21 16.27
CA VAL A 99 12.69 -16.10 17.73
C VAL A 99 14.07 -15.65 18.22
N GLU A 100 15.16 -16.17 17.64
CA GLU A 100 16.52 -15.71 17.96
C GLU A 100 16.69 -14.22 17.63
N ARG A 101 16.25 -13.78 16.45
CA ARG A 101 16.28 -12.37 16.03
C ARG A 101 15.48 -11.48 17.00
N LEU A 102 14.27 -11.89 17.38
CA LEU A 102 13.42 -11.14 18.31
C LEU A 102 14.05 -11.03 19.70
N ASN A 103 14.65 -12.11 20.20
CA ASN A 103 15.39 -12.10 21.47
C ASN A 103 16.61 -11.17 21.42
N GLU A 104 17.34 -11.11 20.29
CA GLU A 104 18.43 -10.16 20.10
C GLU A 104 17.94 -8.70 20.11
N LEU A 105 16.80 -8.43 19.49
CA LEU A 105 16.18 -7.10 19.47
C LEU A 105 15.70 -6.68 20.86
N GLU A 106 15.06 -7.59 21.61
CA GLU A 106 14.62 -7.34 22.97
C GLU A 106 15.80 -6.97 23.87
N LYS A 107 16.87 -7.79 23.82
CA LYS A 107 18.11 -7.52 24.56
C LYS A 107 18.74 -6.18 24.18
N ALA A 108 18.79 -5.85 22.89
CA ALA A 108 19.34 -4.58 22.42
C ALA A 108 18.50 -3.38 22.92
N LEU A 109 17.19 -3.55 23.03
CA LEU A 109 16.30 -2.53 23.58
C LEU A 109 16.51 -2.36 25.09
N GLU A 110 16.61 -3.45 25.85
CA GLU A 110 16.91 -3.42 27.29
C GLU A 110 18.22 -2.70 27.56
N ASP A 111 19.29 -3.02 26.81
CA ASP A 111 20.58 -2.35 26.90
C ASP A 111 20.47 -0.85 26.61
N LYS A 112 19.68 -0.47 25.59
CA LYS A 112 19.41 0.95 25.25
C LYS A 112 18.67 1.68 26.37
N LEU A 113 17.67 1.05 27.00
CA LEU A 113 16.93 1.61 28.13
C LEU A 113 17.82 1.74 29.37
N ALA A 114 18.65 0.74 29.66
CA ALA A 114 19.60 0.76 30.77
C ALA A 114 20.65 1.88 30.60
N LEU A 115 21.13 2.12 29.37
CA LEU A 115 22.03 3.22 29.05
C LEU A 115 21.37 4.61 29.21
N LYS A 116 20.11 4.76 28.79
CA LYS A 116 19.34 6.00 29.04
C LYS A 116 19.18 6.27 30.54
N ALA A 117 18.97 5.23 31.34
CA ALA A 117 18.82 5.34 32.78
C ALA A 117 20.15 5.61 33.51
N ASN A 118 21.29 5.14 32.98
CA ASN A 118 22.58 5.30 33.63
C ASN A 118 23.75 5.49 32.63
N PRO A 119 24.00 6.72 32.15
CA PRO A 119 24.97 6.99 31.08
C PRO A 119 26.44 6.74 31.46
N GLY A 120 26.74 6.54 32.75
CA GLY A 120 28.11 6.30 33.24
C GLY A 120 28.64 4.86 33.05
N LYS A 121 27.81 3.91 32.61
CA LYS A 121 28.20 2.51 32.35
C LYS A 121 28.31 2.22 30.85
N ALA A 122 29.04 3.03 30.11
CA ALA A 122 29.31 2.77 28.69
C ALA A 122 30.34 1.63 28.53
N SER A 123 29.89 0.38 28.64
CA SER A 123 30.69 -0.78 28.22
C SER A 123 30.26 -1.24 26.84
N ARG A 124 31.09 -0.94 25.82
CA ARG A 124 31.33 -1.69 24.57
C ARG A 124 30.14 -2.39 23.87
N ALA A 125 28.90 -1.92 24.00
CA ALA A 125 27.80 -2.39 23.18
C ALA A 125 28.08 -1.96 21.74
N LYS A 126 28.51 -2.91 20.89
CA LYS A 126 28.58 -2.71 19.44
C LYS A 126 27.16 -2.42 18.97
N PHE A 127 26.81 -1.15 18.87
CA PHE A 127 25.52 -0.72 18.36
C PHE A 127 25.43 -1.19 16.90
N ARG A 128 24.74 -2.29 16.64
CA ARG A 128 24.39 -2.68 15.28
C ARG A 128 23.35 -1.67 14.81
N PHE A 129 23.69 -0.95 13.75
CA PHE A 129 22.82 0.02 13.07
C PHE A 129 21.43 -0.60 12.82
N GLY A 130 20.35 0.11 13.17
CA GLY A 130 18.97 -0.27 12.78
C GLY A 130 17.86 0.01 13.80
N LEU A 131 18.16 0.22 15.08
CA LEU A 131 17.14 0.33 16.14
C LEU A 131 16.50 1.74 16.27
N GLN A 132 16.00 2.29 15.16
CA GLN A 132 15.36 3.61 15.07
C GLN A 132 13.84 3.50 14.85
N SER A 133 13.13 2.55 15.46
CA SER A 133 11.65 2.62 15.46
C SER A 133 10.93 1.56 16.30
N LEU A 134 11.57 0.46 16.69
CA LEU A 134 10.87 -0.62 17.40
C LEU A 134 10.64 -0.23 18.86
N ASP A 135 9.37 -0.07 19.24
CA ASP A 135 8.96 0.06 20.63
C ASP A 135 8.93 -1.33 21.32
N GLU A 136 9.00 -1.33 22.65
CA GLU A 136 9.03 -2.55 23.47
C GLU A 136 7.81 -3.45 23.24
N ALA A 137 6.68 -2.84 22.91
CA ALA A 137 5.43 -3.52 22.69
C ALA A 137 5.39 -4.24 21.33
N THR A 138 6.07 -3.73 20.30
CA THR A 138 6.17 -4.35 18.97
C THR A 138 7.05 -5.60 19.01
N ILE A 139 8.14 -5.58 19.79
CA ILE A 139 9.03 -6.75 19.93
C ILE A 139 8.38 -7.83 20.81
N LYS A 140 7.67 -7.44 21.88
CA LYS A 140 7.03 -8.40 22.82
C LYS A 140 5.70 -8.97 22.33
N ARG A 141 4.96 -8.25 21.48
CA ARG A 141 3.73 -8.74 20.81
C ARG A 141 4.04 -9.33 19.44
N ALA A 142 5.16 -10.02 19.29
CA ALA A 142 5.53 -10.55 17.98
C ALA A 142 4.48 -11.53 17.44
N HIS A 143 4.53 -11.71 16.13
CA HIS A 143 3.68 -12.59 15.32
C HIS A 143 3.89 -14.09 15.60
N LEU A 144 4.38 -14.47 16.79
CA LEU A 144 4.77 -15.83 17.18
C LEU A 144 4.39 -16.16 18.62
N ASP A 145 4.30 -17.44 18.94
CA ASP A 145 4.23 -17.96 20.30
C ASP A 145 5.64 -18.19 20.88
N HIS A 146 6.00 -17.36 21.85
CA HIS A 146 7.30 -17.41 22.54
C HIS A 146 7.38 -18.54 23.57
N SER A 147 6.25 -19.15 23.96
CA SER A 147 6.26 -20.29 24.90
C SER A 147 6.80 -21.57 24.26
N ASN A 148 6.73 -21.65 22.92
CA ASN A 148 7.19 -22.77 22.13
C ASN A 148 8.11 -22.30 21.00
N PRO A 149 9.40 -22.07 21.24
CA PRO A 149 10.30 -21.47 20.26
C PRO A 149 10.75 -22.43 19.14
N HIS A 150 10.43 -23.72 19.22
CA HIS A 150 11.08 -24.76 18.40
C HIS A 150 10.21 -25.37 17.32
N THR A 151 8.90 -25.18 17.40
CA THR A 151 7.92 -25.76 16.47
C THR A 151 6.91 -24.69 16.05
N PHE A 152 6.67 -24.57 14.75
CA PHE A 152 5.72 -23.63 14.16
C PHE A 152 4.34 -24.29 14.09
N GLU A 153 3.43 -23.79 14.92
CA GLU A 153 2.11 -24.36 15.14
C GLU A 153 1.01 -23.50 14.51
N ILE A 154 -0.21 -24.04 14.50
CA ILE A 154 -1.42 -23.39 13.99
C ILE A 154 -1.59 -21.98 14.60
N ALA A 155 -1.34 -21.85 15.92
CA ALA A 155 -1.44 -20.58 16.63
C ALA A 155 -0.41 -19.54 16.16
N ASP A 156 0.76 -19.96 15.68
CA ASP A 156 1.76 -19.05 15.11
C ASP A 156 1.29 -18.50 13.77
N LEU A 157 0.76 -19.36 12.89
CA LEU A 157 0.23 -18.93 11.59
C LEU A 157 -0.96 -17.98 11.76
N GLN A 158 -1.88 -18.30 12.67
CA GLN A 158 -3.02 -17.43 12.97
C GLN A 158 -2.57 -16.07 13.51
N LYS A 159 -1.61 -16.02 14.44
CA LYS A 159 -1.03 -14.77 14.92
C LYS A 159 -0.34 -13.99 13.81
N LEU A 160 0.36 -14.69 12.92
CA LEU A 160 1.07 -14.07 11.79
C LEU A 160 0.10 -13.37 10.83
N ILE A 161 -0.95 -14.06 10.41
CA ILE A 161 -1.98 -13.51 9.52
C ILE A 161 -2.61 -12.28 10.18
N ASN A 162 -3.06 -12.41 11.43
CA ASN A 162 -3.68 -11.31 12.17
C ASN A 162 -2.74 -10.11 12.35
N GLN A 163 -1.45 -10.36 12.62
CA GLN A 163 -0.46 -9.31 12.75
C GLN A 163 -0.24 -8.58 11.42
N VAL A 164 -0.12 -9.30 10.30
CA VAL A 164 0.03 -8.69 8.97
C VAL A 164 -1.17 -7.80 8.65
N THR A 165 -2.40 -8.30 8.85
CA THR A 165 -3.63 -7.51 8.67
C THR A 165 -3.61 -6.23 9.50
N GLN A 166 -3.25 -6.35 10.79
CA GLN A 166 -3.16 -5.22 11.71
C GLN A 166 -2.05 -4.24 11.32
N ASP A 167 -0.90 -4.72 10.86
CA ASP A 167 0.22 -3.87 10.48
C ASP A 167 -0.14 -2.99 9.30
N ILE A 168 -0.83 -3.53 8.29
CA ILE A 168 -1.26 -2.68 7.18
C ILE A 168 -2.44 -1.77 7.53
N ASP A 169 -3.27 -2.10 8.53
CA ASP A 169 -4.22 -1.14 9.09
C ASP A 169 -3.51 0.04 9.78
N GLN A 170 -2.43 -0.23 10.49
CA GLN A 170 -1.63 0.82 11.13
C GLN A 170 -0.95 1.71 10.09
N VAL A 171 -0.45 1.13 8.99
CA VAL A 171 0.12 1.91 7.88
C VAL A 171 -0.94 2.80 7.25
N ASP A 172 -2.15 2.29 7.01
CA ASP A 172 -3.25 3.08 6.47
C ASP A 172 -3.64 4.25 7.40
N GLN A 173 -3.71 4.00 8.71
CA GLN A 173 -3.96 5.05 9.70
C GLN A 173 -2.84 6.10 9.75
N ALA A 174 -1.59 5.66 9.66
CA ALA A 174 -0.44 6.56 9.64
C ALA A 174 -0.45 7.47 8.40
N ARG A 175 -0.77 6.90 7.23
CA ARG A 175 -0.90 7.66 5.97
C ARG A 175 -2.06 8.65 6.03
N GLU A 176 -3.19 8.27 6.62
CA GLU A 176 -4.32 9.20 6.82
C GLU A 176 -3.94 10.36 7.75
N ALA A 177 -3.19 10.09 8.84
CA ALA A 177 -2.69 11.13 9.71
C ALA A 177 -1.65 12.05 9.02
N GLU A 178 -0.82 11.49 8.15
CA GLU A 178 0.12 12.26 7.33
C GLU A 178 -0.63 13.16 6.33
N TYR A 179 -1.60 12.62 5.61
CA TYR A 179 -2.46 13.37 4.70
C TYR A 179 -3.20 14.51 5.41
N LYS A 180 -3.74 14.24 6.61
CA LYS A 180 -4.37 15.27 7.43
C LYS A 180 -3.41 16.42 7.76
N ARG A 181 -2.17 16.11 8.16
CA ARG A 181 -1.14 17.13 8.42
C ARG A 181 -0.74 17.88 7.15
N TYR A 182 -0.64 17.19 6.04
CA TYR A 182 -0.36 17.76 4.73
C TYR A 182 -1.41 18.82 4.35
N GLU A 183 -2.69 18.46 4.45
CA GLU A 183 -3.81 19.34 4.14
C GLU A 183 -3.90 20.54 5.11
N MET A 184 -3.65 20.32 6.41
CA MET A 184 -3.52 21.43 7.38
C MET A 184 -2.37 22.38 7.02
N GLY A 185 -1.22 21.84 6.57
CA GLY A 185 -0.07 22.64 6.13
C GLY A 185 -0.37 23.50 4.89
N LYS A 186 -1.12 22.96 3.92
CA LYS A 186 -1.59 23.71 2.75
C LYS A 186 -2.52 24.84 3.15
N GLU A 187 -3.49 24.57 4.02
CA GLU A 187 -4.42 25.58 4.49
C GLU A 187 -3.72 26.66 5.34
N HIS A 188 -2.80 26.28 6.22
CA HIS A 188 -1.96 27.22 6.97
C HIS A 188 -1.17 28.14 6.03
N SER A 189 -0.50 27.55 5.04
CA SER A 189 0.28 28.31 4.04
C SER A 189 -0.60 29.27 3.25
N ARG A 190 -1.83 28.85 2.89
CA ARG A 190 -2.83 29.70 2.23
C ARG A 190 -3.22 30.89 3.11
N ARG A 191 -3.56 30.65 4.38
CA ARG A 191 -3.93 31.69 5.36
C ARG A 191 -2.79 32.66 5.60
N ALA A 192 -1.56 32.16 5.77
CA ALA A 192 -0.36 32.97 5.95
C ALA A 192 -0.09 33.85 4.72
N ARG A 193 -0.21 33.30 3.51
CA ARG A 193 -0.06 34.07 2.25
C ARG A 193 -1.07 35.21 2.17
N LEU A 194 -2.34 34.95 2.46
CA LEU A 194 -3.38 36.00 2.45
C LEU A 194 -3.15 37.04 3.54
N ARG A 195 -2.68 36.64 4.72
CA ARG A 195 -2.33 37.55 5.83
C ARG A 195 -1.17 38.48 5.50
N ARG A 196 -0.17 38.01 4.74
CA ARG A 196 1.01 38.80 4.33
C ARG A 196 0.65 39.90 3.32
N ILE A 197 -0.45 39.78 2.57
CA ILE A 197 -0.89 40.80 1.60
C ILE A 197 -1.62 41.92 2.34
N LYS A 198 -0.92 43.05 2.53
CA LYS A 198 -1.46 44.24 3.22
C LYS A 198 -2.50 45.00 2.40
N ASP A 199 -2.34 45.04 1.07
CA ASP A 199 -3.29 45.71 0.18
C ASP A 199 -4.59 44.89 0.01
N LYS A 200 -5.73 45.50 0.35
CA LYS A 200 -7.02 44.81 0.33
C LYS A 200 -7.40 44.30 -1.06
N LYS A 201 -7.15 45.09 -2.11
CA LYS A 201 -7.53 44.73 -3.48
C LYS A 201 -6.65 43.60 -4.01
N ALA A 202 -5.35 43.62 -3.70
CA ALA A 202 -4.43 42.55 -4.02
C ALA A 202 -4.78 41.25 -3.26
N ARG A 203 -5.23 41.35 -2.01
CA ARG A 203 -5.66 40.18 -1.22
C ARG A 203 -6.92 39.54 -1.79
N GLU A 204 -7.92 40.35 -2.15
CA GLU A 204 -9.15 39.88 -2.82
C GLU A 204 -8.83 39.24 -4.18
N ALA A 205 -7.93 39.83 -4.97
CA ALA A 205 -7.49 39.25 -6.24
C ALA A 205 -6.77 37.90 -6.05
N ALA A 206 -5.91 37.77 -5.03
CA ALA A 206 -5.25 36.51 -4.72
C ALA A 206 -6.23 35.42 -4.27
N GLU A 207 -7.23 35.78 -3.46
CA GLU A 207 -8.30 34.86 -3.04
C GLU A 207 -9.15 34.40 -4.23
N GLN A 208 -9.52 35.32 -5.14
CA GLN A 208 -10.21 34.98 -6.38
C GLN A 208 -9.38 34.04 -7.27
N GLN A 209 -8.08 34.27 -7.38
CA GLN A 209 -7.19 33.39 -8.14
C GLN A 209 -7.14 31.98 -7.54
N MET A 210 -6.98 31.86 -6.22
CA MET A 210 -6.99 30.56 -5.53
C MET A 210 -8.33 29.84 -5.71
N ARG A 211 -9.45 30.57 -5.65
CA ARG A 211 -10.78 30.00 -5.89
C ARG A 211 -10.94 29.52 -7.32
N ALA A 212 -10.49 30.30 -8.30
CA ALA A 212 -10.56 29.92 -9.71
C ALA A 212 -9.68 28.69 -10.01
N GLU A 213 -8.53 28.56 -9.34
CA GLU A 213 -7.65 27.38 -9.42
C GLU A 213 -8.34 26.14 -8.86
N ARG A 214 -8.92 26.21 -7.65
CA ARG A 214 -9.76 25.12 -7.09
C ARG A 214 -10.92 24.76 -8.00
N GLU A 215 -11.65 25.75 -8.51
CA GLU A 215 -12.74 25.52 -9.48
C GLU A 215 -12.25 24.96 -10.82
N ARG A 216 -10.96 25.08 -11.16
CA ARG A 216 -10.37 24.40 -12.33
C ARG A 216 -10.09 22.93 -12.00
N HIS A 217 -9.58 22.63 -10.81
CA HIS A 217 -9.27 21.26 -10.38
C HIS A 217 -10.54 20.40 -10.27
N ARG A 218 -11.65 21.02 -9.85
CA ARG A 218 -12.99 20.39 -9.82
C ARG A 218 -13.59 20.10 -11.20
N ARG A 219 -12.92 20.48 -12.30
CA ARG A 219 -13.40 20.19 -13.66
C ARG A 219 -12.67 18.97 -14.19
N HIS A 220 -13.28 17.82 -13.96
CA HIS A 220 -12.82 16.56 -14.51
C HIS A 220 -13.98 15.77 -15.13
N GLU A 221 -13.65 14.70 -15.85
CA GLU A 221 -14.64 13.70 -16.23
C GLU A 221 -15.23 13.05 -14.98
N ARG A 222 -16.50 12.65 -15.04
CA ARG A 222 -17.17 11.94 -13.94
C ARG A 222 -16.37 10.72 -13.48
N VAL A 223 -16.10 10.65 -12.19
CA VAL A 223 -15.43 9.51 -11.55
C VAL A 223 -16.50 8.55 -11.05
N HIS A 224 -16.37 7.28 -11.43
CA HIS A 224 -17.33 6.26 -11.02
C HIS A 224 -17.13 5.86 -9.55
N GLN A 225 -18.20 5.39 -8.90
CA GLN A 225 -18.08 4.85 -7.55
C GLN A 225 -17.16 3.61 -7.56
N PRO A 226 -16.13 3.53 -6.69
CA PRO A 226 -15.21 2.39 -6.68
C PRO A 226 -15.94 1.07 -6.50
N GLY A 227 -15.70 0.07 -7.35
CA GLY A 227 -16.37 -1.22 -7.31
C GLY A 227 -17.83 -1.21 -7.80
N SER A 228 -18.31 -0.12 -8.40
CA SER A 228 -19.57 -0.11 -9.14
C SER A 228 -19.43 -0.87 -10.46
N ARG A 229 -20.52 -1.42 -10.98
CA ARG A 229 -20.49 -2.14 -12.26
C ARG A 229 -20.03 -1.27 -13.42
N GLU A 230 -20.33 0.03 -13.39
CA GLU A 230 -19.87 0.96 -14.43
C GLU A 230 -18.37 1.25 -14.30
N GLN A 231 -17.83 1.39 -13.09
CA GLN A 231 -16.39 1.49 -12.86
C GLN A 231 -15.64 0.24 -13.39
N LEU A 232 -16.14 -0.96 -13.09
CA LEU A 232 -15.50 -2.21 -13.52
C LEU A 232 -15.57 -2.39 -15.04
N LYS A 233 -16.68 -2.02 -15.67
CA LYS A 233 -16.81 -2.01 -17.14
C LYS A 233 -15.87 -1.01 -17.79
N GLU A 234 -15.68 0.16 -17.18
CA GLU A 234 -14.72 1.14 -17.68
C GLU A 234 -13.29 0.62 -17.55
N ALA A 235 -12.93 -0.02 -16.43
CA ALA A 235 -11.63 -0.67 -16.27
C ALA A 235 -11.42 -1.77 -17.33
N TRP A 236 -12.44 -2.57 -17.62
CA TRP A 236 -12.42 -3.58 -18.68
C TRP A 236 -12.24 -2.96 -20.09
N GLU A 237 -12.97 -1.89 -20.40
CA GLU A 237 -12.90 -1.24 -21.71
C GLU A 237 -11.58 -0.47 -21.90
N LYS A 238 -11.24 0.41 -20.97
CA LYS A 238 -10.12 1.36 -21.11
C LYS A 238 -8.80 0.79 -20.57
N GLY A 239 -8.85 0.00 -19.49
CA GLY A 239 -7.69 -0.65 -18.88
C GLY A 239 -7.27 -1.89 -19.65
N ASP A 240 -8.20 -2.84 -19.83
CA ASP A 240 -7.92 -4.14 -20.44
C ASP A 240 -8.04 -4.14 -21.97
N ARG A 241 -8.55 -3.05 -22.55
CA ARG A 241 -8.79 -2.90 -24.00
C ARG A 241 -9.77 -3.95 -24.56
N MET A 242 -10.77 -4.29 -23.75
CA MET A 242 -11.82 -5.25 -24.11
C MET A 242 -13.09 -4.53 -24.54
N ASP A 243 -14.03 -5.26 -25.15
CA ASP A 243 -15.33 -4.70 -25.51
C ASP A 243 -16.20 -4.50 -24.26
N ARG A 244 -16.81 -3.33 -24.12
CA ARG A 244 -17.62 -2.99 -22.93
C ARG A 244 -18.85 -3.88 -22.80
N ASP A 245 -19.48 -4.22 -23.92
CA ASP A 245 -20.69 -5.05 -23.94
C ASP A 245 -20.37 -6.53 -23.68
N SER A 246 -19.11 -6.93 -23.81
CA SER A 246 -18.63 -8.28 -23.50
C SER A 246 -18.18 -8.45 -22.04
N PHE A 247 -18.53 -7.52 -21.15
CA PHE A 247 -18.11 -7.56 -19.75
C PHE A 247 -18.63 -8.82 -19.05
N ASP A 248 -17.72 -9.66 -18.57
CA ASP A 248 -18.00 -10.85 -17.78
C ASP A 248 -17.31 -10.72 -16.41
N PRO A 249 -18.05 -10.69 -15.28
CA PRO A 249 -17.46 -10.49 -13.96
C PRO A 249 -16.42 -11.56 -13.59
N LYS A 250 -16.59 -12.80 -14.05
CA LYS A 250 -15.67 -13.89 -13.74
C LYS A 250 -14.35 -13.75 -14.48
N ALA A 251 -14.43 -13.49 -15.79
CA ALA A 251 -13.25 -13.20 -16.59
C ALA A 251 -12.53 -11.95 -16.10
N PHE A 252 -13.27 -10.91 -15.70
CA PHE A 252 -12.70 -9.71 -15.10
C PHE A 252 -11.92 -10.02 -13.82
N PHE A 253 -12.52 -10.76 -12.88
CA PHE A 253 -11.86 -11.13 -11.63
C PHE A 253 -10.59 -11.94 -11.90
N MET A 254 -10.68 -13.00 -12.71
CA MET A 254 -9.53 -13.85 -13.04
C MET A 254 -8.42 -13.11 -13.79
N LEU A 255 -8.72 -12.00 -14.45
CA LEU A 255 -7.72 -11.18 -15.14
C LEU A 255 -6.94 -10.29 -14.16
N HIS A 256 -7.58 -9.89 -13.06
CA HIS A 256 -7.03 -8.96 -12.07
C HIS A 256 -6.52 -9.63 -10.80
N ASP A 257 -6.88 -10.89 -10.57
CA ASP A 257 -6.14 -11.85 -9.75
C ASP A 257 -4.86 -12.23 -10.52
N ILE A 258 -3.84 -11.36 -10.42
CA ILE A 258 -2.60 -11.43 -11.22
C ILE A 258 -1.78 -12.64 -10.79
N ASN A 259 -1.78 -12.95 -9.50
CA ASN A 259 -1.02 -14.06 -8.92
C ASN A 259 -1.77 -15.41 -9.00
N GLY A 260 -3.07 -15.40 -9.32
CA GLY A 260 -3.90 -16.58 -9.49
C GLY A 260 -4.21 -17.31 -8.18
N ASP A 261 -4.26 -16.60 -7.05
CA ASP A 261 -4.52 -17.16 -5.73
C ASP A 261 -6.02 -17.18 -5.35
N GLY A 262 -6.90 -16.73 -6.25
CA GLY A 262 -8.34 -16.71 -6.06
C GLY A 262 -8.85 -15.51 -5.26
N HIS A 263 -7.96 -14.58 -4.90
CA HIS A 263 -8.25 -13.36 -4.17
C HIS A 263 -7.73 -12.16 -4.96
N MET A 264 -8.34 -10.99 -4.75
CA MET A 264 -7.74 -9.72 -5.17
C MET A 264 -7.17 -9.03 -3.94
N ASP A 265 -5.86 -8.85 -3.91
CA ASP A 265 -5.17 -8.15 -2.82
C ASP A 265 -5.31 -6.61 -2.93
N VAL A 266 -4.76 -5.90 -1.94
CA VAL A 266 -4.74 -4.43 -1.91
C VAL A 266 -4.20 -3.81 -3.21
N ASN A 267 -3.14 -4.36 -3.79
CA ASN A 267 -2.48 -3.80 -4.96
C ASN A 267 -3.31 -4.06 -6.22
N GLU A 268 -3.88 -5.25 -6.34
CA GLU A 268 -4.75 -5.65 -7.44
C GLU A 268 -6.03 -4.82 -7.44
N ILE A 269 -6.61 -4.55 -6.27
CA ILE A 269 -7.75 -3.64 -6.13
C ILE A 269 -7.36 -2.21 -6.51
N GLU A 270 -6.24 -1.69 -6.01
CA GLU A 270 -5.76 -0.34 -6.35
C GLU A 270 -5.45 -0.20 -7.85
N ALA A 271 -4.99 -1.27 -8.51
CA ALA A 271 -4.75 -1.30 -9.94
C ALA A 271 -6.01 -0.93 -10.77
N LEU A 272 -7.20 -1.22 -10.25
CA LEU A 272 -8.47 -0.90 -10.91
C LEU A 272 -8.77 0.60 -10.98
N PHE A 273 -8.22 1.40 -10.07
CA PHE A 273 -8.60 2.80 -9.92
C PHE A 273 -7.70 3.76 -10.71
N TRP A 274 -6.58 3.30 -11.28
CA TRP A 274 -5.64 4.19 -11.96
C TRP A 274 -6.30 5.01 -13.06
N LYS A 275 -7.15 4.38 -13.87
CA LYS A 275 -7.87 5.07 -14.95
C LYS A 275 -8.94 6.03 -14.45
N GLU A 276 -9.61 5.70 -13.34
CA GLU A 276 -10.54 6.61 -12.69
C GLU A 276 -9.82 7.84 -12.11
N LEU A 277 -8.70 7.64 -11.43
CA LEU A 277 -7.91 8.73 -10.83
C LEU A 277 -7.22 9.60 -11.89
N ASP A 278 -6.86 9.07 -13.05
CA ASP A 278 -6.29 9.86 -14.15
C ASP A 278 -7.29 10.90 -14.70
N LYS A 279 -8.60 10.71 -14.52
CA LYS A 279 -9.63 11.72 -14.87
C LYS A 279 -9.42 13.02 -14.09
N VAL A 280 -9.07 12.90 -12.81
CA VAL A 280 -8.86 14.02 -11.87
C VAL A 280 -7.39 14.47 -11.88
N TYR A 281 -6.46 13.53 -11.76
CA TYR A 281 -5.05 13.76 -11.43
C TYR A 281 -4.10 13.52 -12.61
N SER A 282 -4.51 13.83 -13.84
CA SER A 282 -3.62 13.74 -15.01
C SER A 282 -2.90 15.05 -15.29
N LYS A 283 -1.62 14.92 -15.68
CA LYS A 283 -0.79 16.06 -16.11
C LYS A 283 -1.30 16.76 -17.38
N GLU A 284 -2.14 16.07 -18.15
CA GLU A 284 -2.78 16.60 -19.35
C GLU A 284 -3.90 17.60 -18.99
N ASN A 285 -4.55 17.40 -17.84
CA ASN A 285 -5.64 18.24 -17.34
C ASN A 285 -5.16 19.29 -16.33
N ASP A 286 -4.08 19.00 -15.59
CA ASP A 286 -3.56 19.91 -14.58
C ASP A 286 -2.02 19.90 -14.45
N THR A 287 -1.38 21.07 -14.39
CA THR A 287 0.07 21.17 -14.14
C THR A 287 0.43 21.05 -12.66
N THR A 288 -0.56 21.11 -11.77
CA THR A 288 -0.40 21.11 -10.31
C THR A 288 -0.74 19.78 -9.64
N VAL A 289 -0.77 18.67 -10.40
CA VAL A 289 -1.10 17.32 -9.89
C VAL A 289 -0.38 17.02 -8.58
N ASP A 290 -1.16 16.94 -7.52
CA ASP A 290 -0.71 16.60 -6.19
C ASP A 290 -0.67 15.08 -6.03
N ARG A 291 0.56 14.54 -5.98
CA ARG A 291 0.77 13.09 -5.83
C ARG A 291 0.27 12.57 -4.49
N VAL A 292 0.28 13.42 -3.46
CA VAL A 292 -0.15 13.05 -2.11
C VAL A 292 -1.68 12.93 -2.09
N GLU A 293 -2.40 13.88 -2.69
CA GLU A 293 -3.85 13.77 -2.87
C GLU A 293 -4.24 12.56 -3.71
N ARG A 294 -3.57 12.32 -4.85
CA ARG A 294 -3.86 11.16 -5.70
C ARG A 294 -3.69 9.83 -4.94
N GLN A 295 -2.64 9.71 -4.12
CA GLN A 295 -2.40 8.52 -3.31
C GLN A 295 -3.46 8.36 -2.21
N HIS A 296 -3.82 9.46 -1.53
CA HIS A 296 -4.88 9.43 -0.53
C HIS A 296 -6.22 9.04 -1.14
N GLU A 297 -6.54 9.56 -2.34
CA GLU A 297 -7.78 9.24 -3.04
C GLU A 297 -7.83 7.76 -3.45
N MET A 298 -6.71 7.19 -3.93
CA MET A 298 -6.55 5.76 -4.16
C MET A 298 -6.91 4.93 -2.91
N GLU A 299 -6.38 5.32 -1.75
CA GLU A 299 -6.61 4.63 -0.48
C GLU A 299 -8.07 4.77 0.00
N ARG A 300 -8.71 5.93 -0.22
CA ARG A 300 -10.15 6.11 0.04
C ARG A 300 -10.99 5.18 -0.83
N MET A 301 -10.67 5.08 -2.12
CA MET A 301 -11.36 4.18 -3.06
C MET A 301 -11.21 2.72 -2.63
N ARG A 302 -9.98 2.29 -2.31
CA ARG A 302 -9.70 0.94 -1.79
C ARG A 302 -10.49 0.64 -0.53
N ARG A 303 -10.44 1.53 0.46
CA ARG A 303 -11.16 1.38 1.73
C ARG A 303 -12.66 1.27 1.51
N ALA A 304 -13.21 2.06 0.60
CA ALA A 304 -14.62 1.99 0.25
C ALA A 304 -14.99 0.64 -0.35
N VAL A 305 -14.13 0.05 -1.20
CA VAL A 305 -14.33 -1.29 -1.76
C VAL A 305 -14.25 -2.36 -0.68
N LEU A 306 -13.18 -2.40 0.11
CA LEU A 306 -13.00 -3.39 1.18
C LEU A 306 -14.16 -3.34 2.18
N MET A 307 -14.58 -2.15 2.64
CA MET A 307 -15.71 -2.00 3.56
C MET A 307 -17.02 -2.63 3.03
N ARG A 308 -17.20 -2.70 1.71
CA ARG A 308 -18.40 -3.24 1.07
C ARG A 308 -18.27 -4.73 0.74
N LEU A 309 -17.12 -5.15 0.21
CA LEU A 309 -16.92 -6.47 -0.36
C LEU A 309 -16.30 -7.44 0.66
N ASP A 310 -15.23 -7.03 1.34
CA ASP A 310 -14.47 -7.84 2.29
C ASP A 310 -15.28 -8.07 3.58
N LYS A 311 -15.78 -9.30 3.77
CA LYS A 311 -16.64 -9.69 4.90
C LYS A 311 -15.86 -10.31 6.04
N ASN A 312 -14.82 -11.07 5.73
CA ASN A 312 -13.95 -11.75 6.69
C ASN A 312 -12.90 -10.79 7.30
N LYS A 313 -12.71 -9.61 6.71
CA LYS A 313 -11.75 -8.56 7.09
C LYS A 313 -10.29 -8.99 6.95
N ASP A 314 -10.00 -9.83 5.97
CA ASP A 314 -8.62 -10.24 5.65
C ASP A 314 -7.88 -9.23 4.76
N ARG A 315 -8.59 -8.19 4.30
CA ARG A 315 -8.10 -7.09 3.45
C ARG A 315 -7.82 -7.53 2.02
N MET A 316 -8.42 -8.64 1.62
CA MET A 316 -8.48 -9.16 0.27
C MET A 316 -9.95 -9.31 -0.13
N VAL A 317 -10.20 -9.56 -1.42
CA VAL A 317 -11.55 -9.84 -1.92
C VAL A 317 -11.51 -11.19 -2.63
N SER A 318 -12.13 -12.19 -2.01
CA SER A 318 -12.33 -13.50 -2.63
C SER A 318 -13.29 -13.44 -3.82
N TRP A 319 -13.22 -14.45 -4.69
CA TRP A 319 -14.20 -14.60 -5.78
C TRP A 319 -15.63 -14.65 -5.24
N GLU A 320 -15.88 -15.34 -4.12
CA GLU A 320 -17.20 -15.46 -3.52
C GLU A 320 -17.77 -14.09 -3.09
N GLU A 321 -16.95 -13.27 -2.43
CA GLU A 321 -17.32 -11.92 -2.00
C GLU A 321 -17.58 -11.00 -3.19
N PHE A 322 -16.69 -11.02 -4.18
CA PHE A 322 -16.85 -10.26 -5.41
C PHE A 322 -18.12 -10.66 -6.16
N ASN A 323 -18.35 -11.96 -6.36
CA ASN A 323 -19.50 -12.48 -7.08
C ASN A 323 -20.82 -12.16 -6.35
N ALA A 324 -20.83 -12.25 -5.01
CA ALA A 324 -21.97 -11.85 -4.19
C ALA A 324 -22.28 -10.35 -4.36
N TRP A 325 -21.25 -9.50 -4.34
CA TRP A 325 -21.41 -8.06 -4.55
C TRP A 325 -21.87 -7.71 -5.96
N ILE A 326 -21.18 -8.18 -6.99
CA ILE A 326 -21.47 -7.80 -8.39
C ILE A 326 -22.84 -8.29 -8.86
N SER A 327 -23.39 -9.33 -8.20
CA SER A 327 -24.75 -9.84 -8.43
C SER A 327 -25.84 -9.05 -7.71
N SER A 328 -25.47 -8.19 -6.75
CA SER A 328 -26.41 -7.36 -5.97
C SER A 328 -26.98 -6.20 -6.79
N GLN A 329 -28.08 -5.59 -6.29
CA GLN A 329 -28.63 -4.38 -6.90
C GLN A 329 -27.76 -3.16 -6.58
N GLU A 330 -27.08 -3.18 -5.44
CA GLU A 330 -26.17 -2.15 -4.96
C GLU A 330 -25.01 -1.94 -5.93
N ALA A 331 -24.49 -2.98 -6.57
CA ALA A 331 -23.43 -2.86 -7.57
C ALA A 331 -23.84 -2.06 -8.82
N ASN A 332 -25.15 -1.92 -9.10
CA ASN A 332 -25.64 -1.08 -10.20
C ASN A 332 -25.83 0.39 -9.79
N LYS A 333 -25.71 0.71 -8.49
CA LYS A 333 -25.69 2.09 -8.03
C LYS A 333 -24.30 2.65 -8.31
N ASP A 334 -24.27 3.67 -9.14
CA ASP A 334 -23.05 4.36 -9.54
C ASP A 334 -23.25 5.84 -9.22
N GLU A 335 -23.07 6.19 -7.94
CA GLU A 335 -23.03 7.60 -7.56
C GLU A 335 -21.70 8.20 -8.01
N GLU A 336 -21.69 9.48 -8.36
CA GLU A 336 -20.42 10.14 -8.71
C GLU A 336 -19.52 10.17 -7.49
N TRP A 337 -18.30 9.65 -7.64
CA TRP A 337 -17.30 9.68 -6.60
C TRP A 337 -16.69 11.08 -6.53
N LYS A 338 -16.93 11.78 -5.41
CA LYS A 338 -16.34 13.08 -5.14
C LYS A 338 -14.98 12.91 -4.46
N THR A 339 -14.00 13.65 -4.95
CA THR A 339 -12.68 13.68 -4.32
C THR A 339 -12.73 14.39 -2.98
N ALA A 340 -11.72 14.16 -2.13
CA ALA A 340 -11.62 14.83 -0.84
C ALA A 340 -11.58 16.37 -0.95
N GLU A 341 -11.09 16.94 -2.05
CA GLU A 341 -11.10 18.40 -2.29
C GLU A 341 -12.49 18.95 -2.64
N GLU A 342 -13.35 18.12 -3.23
CA GLU A 342 -14.69 18.49 -3.67
C GLU A 342 -15.74 18.41 -2.58
N SER A 343 -15.53 17.51 -1.63
CA SER A 343 -16.46 17.25 -0.54
C SER A 343 -16.05 18.00 0.71
N ASP A 344 -16.85 19.01 1.08
CA ASP A 344 -16.64 19.72 2.34
C ASP A 344 -16.83 18.81 3.57
N GLU A 345 -17.58 17.70 3.42
CA GLU A 345 -17.81 16.69 4.45
C GLU A 345 -16.59 15.77 4.66
N ASP A 346 -15.79 15.55 3.61
CA ASP A 346 -14.62 14.68 3.63
C ASP A 346 -13.31 15.42 3.98
N LYS A 347 -13.40 16.65 4.49
CA LYS A 347 -12.20 17.37 4.97
C LYS A 347 -11.52 16.58 6.09
N PRO A 348 -10.20 16.32 6.01
CA PRO A 348 -9.53 15.45 6.96
C PRO A 348 -9.31 16.10 8.33
N PHE A 349 -9.55 17.42 8.45
CA PHE A 349 -9.39 18.18 9.68
C PHE A 349 -10.55 19.15 9.92
N ASN A 350 -10.75 19.52 11.18
CA ASN A 350 -11.64 20.61 11.58
C ASN A 350 -10.84 21.88 12.00
N GLU A 351 -11.55 22.98 12.25
CA GLU A 351 -10.93 24.27 12.59
C GLU A 351 -10.13 24.23 13.91
N GLU A 352 -10.57 23.44 14.89
CA GLU A 352 -9.86 23.30 16.17
C GLU A 352 -8.52 22.58 15.98
N GLU A 353 -8.51 21.50 15.19
CA GLU A 353 -7.30 20.76 14.85
C GLU A 353 -6.32 21.61 14.03
N LEU A 354 -6.84 22.39 13.07
CA LEU A 354 -6.03 23.34 12.32
C LEU A 354 -5.39 24.38 13.25
N ARG A 355 -6.15 24.95 14.20
CA ARG A 355 -5.61 25.90 15.17
C ARG A 355 -4.47 25.28 16.00
N GLN A 356 -4.66 24.05 16.49
CA GLN A 356 -3.62 23.33 17.23
C GLN A 356 -2.36 23.09 16.38
N PHE A 357 -2.55 22.70 15.12
CA PHE A 357 -1.47 22.57 14.15
C PHE A 357 -0.73 23.90 13.95
N GLU A 358 -1.43 25.01 13.75
CA GLU A 358 -0.82 26.33 13.56
C GLU A 358 -0.04 26.79 14.80
N GLU A 359 -0.56 26.55 16.00
CA GLU A 359 0.14 26.83 17.26
C GLU A 359 1.42 26.02 17.41
N GLN A 360 1.38 24.73 17.05
CA GLN A 360 2.56 23.86 17.06
C GLN A 360 3.57 24.32 16.00
N TYR A 361 3.12 24.56 14.77
CA TYR A 361 3.95 24.99 13.65
C TYR A 361 4.71 26.28 13.98
N ASN A 362 4.01 27.30 14.52
CA ASN A 362 4.62 28.57 14.91
C ASN A 362 5.63 28.42 16.06
N ARG A 363 5.44 27.45 16.95
CA ARG A 363 6.38 27.15 18.05
C ARG A 363 7.66 26.49 17.52
N GLU A 364 7.53 25.62 16.53
CA GLU A 364 8.64 24.91 15.90
C GLU A 364 9.40 25.80 14.89
N HIS A 365 8.71 26.78 14.28
CA HIS A 365 9.26 27.69 13.28
C HIS A 365 9.12 29.17 13.72
N PRO A 366 9.74 29.58 14.85
CA PRO A 366 9.55 30.92 15.41
C PRO A 366 10.04 32.03 14.47
N ASP A 367 11.07 31.76 13.66
CA ASP A 367 11.68 32.73 12.73
C ASP A 367 10.81 33.01 11.50
N GLU A 368 9.88 32.12 11.14
CA GLU A 368 8.90 32.34 10.06
C GLU A 368 7.71 33.19 10.51
N GLY A 369 7.53 33.33 11.83
CA GLY A 369 6.51 34.14 12.51
C GLY A 369 6.95 35.57 12.85
N ILE A 370 8.23 35.91 12.67
CA ILE A 370 8.72 37.28 12.89
C ILE A 370 8.34 38.14 11.69
N ASP A 371 7.29 38.95 11.87
CA ASP A 371 7.08 40.14 11.06
C ASP A 371 8.32 41.03 11.24
N ASN A 372 9.21 41.05 10.24
CA ASN A 372 10.44 41.85 10.22
C ASN A 372 10.15 43.37 10.13
N SER A 373 8.96 43.80 10.55
CA SER A 373 8.52 45.20 10.57
C SER A 373 8.97 45.97 11.83
N GLN A 374 9.85 45.42 12.66
CA GLN A 374 10.42 46.15 13.82
C GLN A 374 11.94 46.33 13.77
N GLN A 375 12.59 46.11 12.62
CA GLN A 375 13.99 46.51 12.42
C GLN A 375 14.15 47.58 11.32
N THR A 376 13.37 48.66 11.41
CA THR A 376 13.80 49.97 10.91
C THR A 376 13.17 51.08 11.77
N GLY A 377 13.81 51.37 12.90
CA GLY A 377 13.66 52.63 13.64
C GLY A 377 15.06 53.24 13.79
N PRO A 378 15.16 54.58 13.78
CA PRO A 378 16.28 55.36 13.24
C PRO A 378 17.66 55.12 13.85
#